data_AF-A0A924JYG7-F1
#
_entry.id   AF-A0A924JYG7-F1
#
_cell.length_a   1.000
_cell.length_b   1.000
_cell.length_c   1.000
_cell.angle_alpha   90.00
_cell.angle_beta   90.00
_cell.angle_gamma   90.00
#
_symmetry.space_group_name_H-M   'P 1'
#
loop_
_entity.id
_entity.type
_entity.pdbx_description
1 polymer ?
#
loop_
_entity_poly.entity_id
_entity_poly.type
_entity_poly.pdbx_seq_one_letter_code
_entity_poly.pdbx_strand_id
1 'polypeptide(L)' 'QTLAKHRPETLGLASRISGITPATVSLLLVHLKKNLWKNTTPLSSTEQAEV' A
#
# COMPACT_ATOMS: atom_id res chain seq x y z
N GLN A 1 2.85 7.72 12.23
CA GLN A 1 2.02 7.28 13.38
C GLN A 1 0.52 7.54 13.19
N THR A 2 0.05 8.74 12.82
CA THR A 2 -1.39 9.05 12.71
C THR A 2 -2.18 8.14 11.75
N LEU A 3 -1.72 8.00 10.49
CA LEU A 3 -2.38 7.11 9.51
C LEU A 3 -2.35 5.63 9.91
N ALA A 4 -1.28 5.19 10.58
CA ALA A 4 -1.16 3.82 11.05
C ALA A 4 -2.12 3.49 12.21
N LYS A 5 -2.53 4.50 13.00
CA LYS A 5 -3.53 4.38 14.06
C LYS A 5 -4.95 4.38 13.50
N HIS A 6 -5.25 5.30 12.59
CA HIS A 6 -6.59 5.43 12.01
C HIS A 6 -6.89 4.36 10.95
N ARG A 7 -5.86 3.81 10.29
CA ARG A 7 -5.98 2.83 9.19
C ARG A 7 -7.17 3.10 8.26
N PRO A 8 -7.23 4.29 7.64
CA PRO A 8 -8.33 4.62 6.74
C PRO A 8 -8.36 3.64 5.56
N GLU A 9 -9.54 3.18 5.20
CA GLU A 9 -9.73 2.22 4.10
C GLU A 9 -9.41 2.85 2.73
N THR A 10 -9.57 4.17 2.62
CA THR A 10 -9.34 4.90 1.38
C THR A 10 -8.53 6.16 1.60
N LEU A 11 -7.88 6.64 0.52
CA LEU A 11 -7.16 7.92 0.53
C LEU A 11 -8.10 9.11 0.80
N GLY A 12 -9.35 9.03 0.34
CA GLY A 12 -10.36 10.05 0.60
C GLY A 12 -10.68 10.18 2.09
N LEU A 13 -10.75 9.07 2.82
CA LEU A 13 -10.89 9.07 4.27
C LEU A 13 -9.62 9.58 4.95
N ALA A 14 -8.44 9.18 4.47
CA ALA A 14 -7.16 9.64 4.99
C ALA A 14 -7.03 11.17 4.93
N SER A 15 -7.46 11.80 3.83
CA SER A 15 -7.42 13.24 3.61
C SER A 15 -8.30 14.04 4.58
N ARG A 16 -9.35 13.42 5.13
CA ARG A 16 -10.28 14.04 6.08
C ARG A 16 -9.80 13.98 7.53
N ILE A 17 -8.73 13.23 7.82
CA ILE A 17 -8.17 13.15 9.17
C ILE A 17 -7.50 14.49 9.50
N SER A 18 -7.84 15.04 10.67
CA SER A 18 -7.27 16.31 11.14
C SER A 18 -5.73 16.28 11.16
N GLY A 19 -5.11 17.31 10.62
CA GLY A 19 -3.65 17.44 10.53
C GLY A 19 -2.99 16.61 9.43
N ILE A 20 -3.74 15.93 8.57
CA ILE A 20 -3.20 15.33 7.34
C ILE A 20 -3.06 16.38 6.25
N THR A 21 -1.91 16.39 5.58
CA THR A 21 -1.61 17.27 4.45
C THR A 21 -1.58 16.48 3.13
N PRO A 22 -1.74 17.14 1.96
CA PRO A 22 -1.63 16.48 0.65
C PRO A 22 -0.29 15.73 0.47
N ALA A 23 0.82 16.29 0.96
CA ALA A 23 2.13 15.64 0.94
C ALA A 23 2.15 14.33 1.74
N THR A 24 1.42 14.26 2.85
CA THR A 24 1.28 13.04 3.65
C THR A 24 0.54 11.95 2.88
N VAL A 25 -0.47 12.32 2.08
CA VAL A 25 -1.19 11.39 1.20
C VAL A 25 -0.27 10.89 0.08
N SER A 26 0.56 11.77 -0.50
CA SER A 26 1.58 11.36 -1.47
C SER A 26 2.58 10.36 -0.88
N LEU A 27 3.03 10.59 0.36
CA LEU A 27 3.93 9.65 1.04
C LEU A 27 3.25 8.29 1.32
N LEU A 28 1.96 8.30 1.69
CA LEU A 28 1.18 7.08 1.87
C LEU A 28 1.13 6.25 0.58
N LEU A 29 0.89 6.89 -0.58
CA LEU A 29 0.91 6.21 -1.87
C LEU A 29 2.25 5.55 -2.18
N VAL A 30 3.37 6.24 -1.94
CA VAL A 30 4.72 5.69 -2.12
C VAL A 30 4.95 4.48 -1.20
N HIS A 31 4.51 4.58 0.07
CA HIS A 31 4.64 3.50 1.04
C HIS A 31 3.83 2.26 0.63
N LEU A 32 2.58 2.43 0.22
CA LEU A 32 1.70 1.33 -0.21
C LEU A 32 2.24 0.65 -1.47
N LYS A 33 2.66 1.43 -2.47
CA LYS A 33 3.27 0.91 -3.71
C LYS A 33 4.54 0.11 -3.43
N LYS A 34 5.43 0.63 -2.58
CA LYS A 34 6.65 -0.08 -2.16
C LYS A 34 6.32 -1.37 -1.41
N ASN A 35 5.23 -1.43 -0.64
CA ASN A 35 4.83 -2.65 0.06
C ASN A 35 4.24 -3.69 -0.90
N LEU A 36 3.42 -3.26 -1.86
CA LEU A 36 2.83 -4.15 -2.87
C LEU A 36 3.91 -4.94 -3.63
N TRP A 37 5.01 -4.28 -4.01
CA TRP A 37 6.13 -4.92 -4.73
C TRP A 37 6.96 -5.90 -3.90
N LYS A 38 6.84 -5.87 -2.56
CA LYS A 38 7.50 -6.88 -1.71
C LYS A 38 6.66 -8.14 -1.56
N ASN A 39 5.34 -8.00 -1.67
CA ASN A 39 4.37 -9.06 -1.48
C ASN A 39 3.93 -9.72 -2.79
N THR A 40 4.40 -9.22 -3.94
CA THR A 40 4.33 -9.98 -5.18
C THR A 40 5.30 -11.14 -5.09
N THR A 41 4.81 -12.31 -4.65
CA THR A 41 5.44 -13.58 -5.01
C THR A 41 5.57 -13.55 -6.53
N PRO A 42 6.78 -13.67 -7.11
CA PRO A 42 6.87 -13.84 -8.55
C PRO A 42 5.99 -15.03 -8.88
N LEU A 43 5.12 -14.90 -9.89
CA LEU A 43 4.50 -16.05 -10.52
C LEU A 43 5.66 -16.86 -11.09
N SER A 44 6.24 -17.72 -10.25
CA SER A 44 7.26 -18.66 -10.64
C SER A 44 6.54 -19.61 -11.57
N SER A 45 6.84 -19.44 -12.85
CA SER A 45 6.44 -20.26 -13.99
C SER A 45 6.81 -21.72 -13.75
N THR A 46 6.05 -22.37 -12.89
CA THR A 46 6.09 -23.82 -12.67
C THR A 46 4.98 -24.42 -13.53
N GLU A 47 5.12 -24.19 -14.84
CA GLU A 47 4.49 -24.97 -15.89
C GLU A 47 5.57 -25.83 -16.56
N GLN A 48 6.42 -26.45 -15.71
CA GLN A 48 7.42 -27.43 -16.10
C GLN A 48 7.36 -28.61 -15.11
N ALA A 49 7.35 -29.84 -15.66
CA ALA A 49 7.11 -31.17 -15.07
C ALA A 49 5.60 -31.51 -14.99
N GLU A 50 4.97 -32.05 -16.04
CA GLU A 50 5.13 -33.43 -16.53
C GLU A 50 5.07 -34.46 -15.39
N VAL A 51 3.89 -35.08 -15.24
CA VAL A 51 3.70 -36.48 -14.81
C VAL A 51 2.63 -37.12 -15.70
#